data_AF-A0A1H5HBU1-F1
#
_entry.id   AF-A0A1H5HBU1-F1
#
_cell.length_a   1.000
_cell.length_b   1.000
_cell.length_c   1.000
_cell.angle_alpha   90.00
_cell.angle_beta   90.00
_cell.angle_gamma   90.00
#
_symmetry.space_group_name_H-M   'P 1'
#
loop_
_entity.id
_entity.type
_entity.pdbx_description
1 polymer ?
#
loop_
_entity_poly.entity_id
_entity_poly.type
_entity_poly.pdbx_seq_one_letter_code
_entity_poly.pdbx_strand_id
1 'polypeptide(L)'
;MAVRYPVVVGMCALVVCGAFIPFADADQLSALVVVAATVLGVTGYTWFAATRNGSQPGRRATVHRVRQQHRLTSRSWIEIHEEPDPLWIPVFFDPALITMPTPTTATVHEAGARSVVVWDGRRLLPAGRTRRSEPVGRLIDNPSRPDPDGPVRARIAARPMRRIVLDAQFAVAAPFAGALWVYVAGGGLPAFVGATCVAAVVAVWFAAVRGSDPS
;
A
#
# COMPACT_ATOMS: atom_id res chain seq x y z
N MET A 1 2.56 -11.98 -4.99
CA MET A 1 3.24 -11.55 -3.74
C MET A 1 2.70 -10.20 -3.24
N ALA A 2 2.24 -9.34 -4.16
CA ALA A 2 1.88 -7.93 -3.94
C ALA A 2 0.96 -7.61 -2.74
N VAL A 3 -0.12 -8.37 -2.48
CA VAL A 3 -1.05 -8.10 -1.35
C VAL A 3 -0.65 -8.80 -0.05
N ARG A 4 0.38 -9.65 -0.04
CA ARG A 4 0.82 -10.34 1.20
C ARG A 4 1.31 -9.34 2.25
N TYR A 5 2.02 -8.30 1.82
CA TYR A 5 2.57 -7.31 2.74
C TYR A 5 1.51 -6.52 3.52
N PRO A 6 0.51 -5.85 2.89
CA PRO A 6 -0.52 -5.14 3.65
C PRO A 6 -1.32 -6.05 4.59
N VAL A 7 -1.53 -7.32 4.22
CA VAL A 7 -2.17 -8.31 5.11
C VAL A 7 -1.29 -8.62 6.31
N VAL A 8 0.00 -8.90 6.11
CA VAL A 8 0.94 -9.18 7.21
C VAL A 8 1.06 -8.00 8.16
N VAL A 9 1.22 -6.77 7.62
CA VAL A 9 1.28 -5.57 8.46
C VAL A 9 -0.05 -5.33 9.19
N GLY A 10 -1.18 -5.60 8.55
CA GLY A 10 -2.49 -5.58 9.20
C GLY A 10 -2.58 -6.56 10.37
N MET A 11 -2.11 -7.80 10.19
CA MET A 11 -2.04 -8.78 11.28
C MET A 11 -1.13 -8.32 12.42
N CYS A 12 0.03 -7.74 12.10
CA CYS A 12 0.91 -7.15 13.12
C CYS A 12 0.21 -6.03 13.91
N ALA A 13 -0.56 -5.16 13.24
CA ALA A 13 -1.33 -4.11 13.92
C ALA A 13 -2.37 -4.70 14.89
N LEU A 14 -3.03 -5.80 14.51
CA LEU A 14 -3.98 -6.50 15.39
C LEU A 14 -3.31 -7.15 16.58
N VAL A 15 -2.13 -7.76 16.39
CA VAL A 15 -1.34 -8.34 17.49
C VAL A 15 -0.92 -7.25 18.47
N VAL A 16 -0.48 -6.09 17.99
CA VAL A 16 -0.15 -4.94 18.85
C VAL A 16 -1.38 -4.48 19.62
N CYS A 17 -2.55 -4.35 18.97
CA CYS A 17 -3.78 -4.00 19.68
C CYS A 17 -4.11 -5.03 20.78
N GLY A 18 -4.00 -6.33 20.47
CA GLY A 18 -4.25 -7.42 21.41
C GLY A 18 -3.30 -7.41 22.61
N ALA A 19 -2.03 -7.06 22.41
CA ALA A 19 -1.03 -7.01 23.47
C ALA A 19 -1.33 -5.95 24.54
N PHE A 20 -2.09 -4.90 24.21
CA PHE A 20 -2.46 -3.84 25.15
C PHE A 20 -3.80 -4.06 25.85
N ILE A 21 -4.60 -5.06 25.45
CA ILE A 21 -5.89 -5.39 26.09
C ILE A 21 -5.76 -5.62 27.60
N PRO A 22 -4.77 -6.37 28.13
CA PRO A 22 -4.69 -6.63 29.58
C PRO A 22 -4.43 -5.39 30.44
N PHE A 23 -4.00 -4.28 29.83
CA PHE A 23 -3.67 -3.03 30.51
C PHE A 23 -4.71 -1.93 30.27
N ALA A 24 -5.74 -2.22 29.47
CA ALA A 24 -6.71 -1.24 29.01
C ALA A 24 -7.87 -1.07 30.01
N ASP A 25 -8.22 0.17 30.32
CA ASP A 25 -9.53 0.50 30.87
C ASP A 25 -10.64 0.40 29.79
N ALA A 26 -11.89 0.69 30.17
CA ALA A 26 -13.03 0.56 29.25
C ALA A 26 -12.91 1.48 28.02
N ASP A 27 -12.43 2.71 28.19
CA ASP A 27 -12.29 3.68 27.10
C ASP A 27 -11.14 3.26 26.17
N GLN A 28 -10.01 2.84 26.72
CA GLN A 28 -8.86 2.33 25.96
C GLN A 28 -9.22 1.05 25.21
N LEU A 29 -9.97 0.14 25.83
CA LEU A 29 -10.45 -1.08 25.17
C LEU A 29 -11.35 -0.75 23.99
N SER A 30 -12.27 0.20 24.16
CA SER A 30 -13.15 0.64 23.08
C SER A 30 -12.36 1.20 21.89
N ALA A 31 -11.33 2.01 22.17
CA ALA A 31 -10.44 2.56 21.14
C ALA A 31 -9.66 1.45 20.41
N LEU A 32 -9.11 0.47 21.14
CA LEU A 32 -8.43 -0.69 20.56
C LEU A 32 -9.35 -1.49 19.64
N VAL A 33 -10.60 -1.72 20.04
CA VAL A 33 -11.61 -2.42 19.23
C VAL A 33 -11.91 -1.65 17.95
N VAL A 34 -12.08 -0.33 18.02
CA VAL A 34 -12.34 0.52 16.84
C VAL A 34 -11.15 0.47 15.87
N VAL A 35 -9.92 0.57 16.38
CA VAL A 35 -8.71 0.48 15.56
C VAL A 35 -8.62 -0.90 14.91
N ALA A 36 -8.79 -1.98 15.68
CA ALA A 36 -8.74 -3.34 15.17
C ALA A 36 -9.80 -3.61 14.10
N ALA A 37 -11.05 -3.17 14.33
CA ALA A 37 -12.13 -3.27 13.37
C ALA A 37 -11.82 -2.48 12.08
N THR A 38 -11.23 -1.29 12.20
CA THR A 38 -10.81 -0.47 11.06
C THR A 38 -9.72 -1.18 10.25
N VAL A 39 -8.70 -1.73 10.93
CA VAL A 39 -7.61 -2.47 10.29
C VAL A 39 -8.15 -3.69 9.54
N LEU A 40 -9.00 -4.48 10.19
CA LEU A 40 -9.64 -5.66 9.59
C LEU A 40 -10.52 -5.28 8.40
N GLY A 41 -11.42 -4.32 8.58
CA GLY A 41 -12.39 -3.91 7.56
C GLY A 41 -11.71 -3.35 6.31
N VAL A 42 -10.74 -2.44 6.48
CA VAL A 42 -10.03 -1.83 5.36
C VAL A 42 -9.08 -2.85 4.69
N THR A 43 -8.37 -3.67 5.45
CA THR A 43 -7.51 -4.72 4.86
C THR A 43 -8.32 -5.76 4.11
N GLY A 44 -9.43 -6.23 4.70
CA GLY A 44 -10.34 -7.20 4.08
C GLY A 44 -10.98 -6.64 2.82
N TYR A 45 -11.52 -5.41 2.87
CA TYR A 45 -12.09 -4.74 1.71
C TYR A 45 -11.06 -4.53 0.60
N THR A 46 -9.85 -4.06 0.92
CA THR A 46 -8.81 -3.82 -0.09
C THR A 46 -8.31 -5.11 -0.72
N TRP A 47 -8.14 -6.17 0.07
CA TRP A 47 -7.81 -7.50 -0.45
C TRP A 47 -8.91 -8.02 -1.36
N PHE A 48 -10.17 -8.02 -0.92
CA PHE A 48 -11.32 -8.47 -1.70
C PHE A 48 -11.47 -7.67 -3.00
N ALA A 49 -11.39 -6.34 -2.92
CA ALA A 49 -11.52 -5.48 -4.09
C ALA A 49 -10.35 -5.64 -5.08
N ALA A 50 -9.15 -5.95 -4.60
CA ALA A 50 -7.98 -6.18 -5.45
C ALA A 50 -8.00 -7.56 -6.13
N THR A 51 -8.57 -8.57 -5.47
CA THR A 51 -8.60 -9.95 -5.99
C THR A 51 -9.83 -10.25 -6.85
N ARG A 52 -10.89 -9.45 -6.75
CA ARG A 52 -12.08 -9.59 -7.61
C ARG A 52 -11.70 -9.63 -9.09
N ASN A 53 -12.15 -10.65 -9.81
CA ASN A 53 -11.84 -10.80 -11.23
C ASN A 53 -12.54 -9.71 -12.06
N GLY A 54 -11.87 -9.25 -13.12
CA GLY A 54 -12.52 -8.46 -14.15
C GLY A 54 -13.56 -9.33 -14.86
N SER A 55 -14.79 -8.83 -14.94
CA SER A 55 -15.90 -9.51 -15.61
C SER A 55 -15.87 -9.35 -17.13
N GLN A 56 -14.99 -8.49 -17.65
CA GLN A 56 -14.87 -8.21 -19.07
C GLN A 56 -13.69 -8.97 -19.73
N PRO A 57 -13.82 -9.31 -21.03
CA PRO A 57 -12.70 -9.81 -21.82
C PRO A 57 -11.51 -8.85 -21.72
N GLY A 58 -10.31 -9.40 -21.52
CA GLY A 58 -9.11 -8.59 -21.40
C GLY A 58 -8.78 -7.92 -22.73
N ARG A 59 -8.50 -6.61 -22.71
CA ARG A 59 -8.05 -5.85 -23.87
C ARG A 59 -6.53 -5.68 -23.83
N ARG A 60 -5.84 -5.87 -24.96
CA ARG A 60 -4.41 -5.54 -25.06
C ARG A 60 -4.24 -4.03 -25.15
N ALA A 61 -3.35 -3.48 -24.34
CA ALA A 61 -3.01 -2.06 -24.35
C ALA A 61 -1.50 -1.87 -24.12
N THR A 62 -0.99 -0.75 -24.62
CA THR A 62 0.36 -0.29 -24.32
C THR A 62 0.37 0.38 -22.96
N VAL A 63 1.25 -0.10 -22.09
CA VAL A 63 1.34 0.34 -20.70
C VAL A 63 2.73 0.80 -20.34
N HIS A 64 2.79 1.78 -19.45
CA HIS A 64 3.99 2.34 -18.87
C HIS A 64 3.96 2.09 -17.36
N ARG A 65 5.06 1.60 -16.80
CA ARG A 65 5.20 1.60 -15.34
C ARG A 65 5.73 2.96 -14.93
N VAL A 66 4.99 3.61 -14.05
CA VAL A 66 5.35 4.88 -13.46
C VAL A 66 5.46 4.73 -11.95
N ARG A 67 6.60 5.11 -11.37
CA ARG A 67 6.75 5.26 -9.92
C ARG A 67 6.48 6.71 -9.55
N GLN A 68 5.44 6.93 -8.75
CA GLN A 68 5.07 8.24 -8.22
C GLN A 68 5.76 8.46 -6.86
N GLN A 69 6.43 9.58 -6.71
CA GLN A 69 6.97 10.07 -5.43
C GLN A 69 6.27 11.37 -5.02
N HIS A 70 5.60 11.35 -3.87
CA HIS A 70 4.93 12.52 -3.31
C HIS A 70 5.10 12.55 -1.79
N ARG A 71 5.80 13.57 -1.29
CA ARG A 71 6.16 13.71 0.14
C ARG A 71 6.88 12.45 0.63
N LEU A 72 6.40 11.85 1.73
CA LEU A 72 6.93 10.60 2.31
C LEU A 72 6.31 9.34 1.69
N THR A 73 5.61 9.46 0.56
CA THR A 73 4.98 8.31 -0.11
C THR A 73 5.59 8.04 -1.48
N SER A 74 5.81 6.76 -1.74
CA SER A 74 6.16 6.23 -3.06
C SER A 74 5.12 5.18 -3.45
N ARG A 75 4.62 5.21 -4.69
CA ARG A 75 3.60 4.27 -5.20
C ARG A 75 3.88 3.88 -6.64
N SER A 76 3.58 2.63 -6.97
CA SER A 76 3.57 2.15 -8.35
C SER A 76 2.23 2.45 -9.03
N TRP A 77 2.31 2.94 -10.25
CA TRP A 77 1.21 3.17 -11.14
C TRP A 77 1.48 2.48 -12.48
N ILE A 78 0.40 2.03 -13.12
CA ILE A 78 0.38 1.65 -14.52
C ILE A 78 -0.38 2.75 -15.25
N GLU A 79 0.31 3.42 -16.15
CA GLU A 79 -0.30 4.31 -17.11
C GLU A 79 -0.65 3.49 -18.35
N ILE A 80 -1.90 3.57 -18.79
CA ILE A 80 -2.33 3.05 -20.09
C ILE A 80 -2.42 4.24 -21.03
N HIS A 81 -1.64 4.18 -22.10
CA HIS A 81 -1.65 5.21 -23.12
C HIS A 81 -2.80 4.93 -24.08
N GLU A 82 -3.94 5.56 -23.84
CA GLU A 82 -5.09 5.57 -24.73
C GLU A 82 -5.35 7.01 -25.14
N GLU A 83 -5.15 7.32 -26.42
CA GLU A 83 -5.58 8.62 -26.93
C GLU A 83 -7.11 8.72 -26.80
N PRO A 84 -7.68 9.84 -26.33
CA PRO A 84 -7.03 11.11 -25.96
C PRO A 84 -6.65 11.27 -24.47
N ASP A 85 -7.11 10.41 -23.55
CA ASP A 85 -6.91 10.55 -22.10
C ASP A 85 -6.22 9.33 -21.47
N PRO A 86 -5.03 9.48 -20.85
CA PRO A 86 -4.34 8.37 -20.21
C PRO A 86 -5.11 7.85 -18.98
N LEU A 87 -5.12 6.53 -18.83
CA LEU A 87 -5.70 5.87 -17.65
C LEU A 87 -4.62 5.48 -16.66
N TRP A 88 -4.80 5.89 -15.40
CA TRP A 88 -3.85 5.68 -14.32
C TRP A 88 -4.39 4.64 -13.35
N ILE A 89 -3.73 3.50 -13.25
CA ILE A 89 -4.11 2.39 -12.38
C ILE A 89 -3.06 2.27 -11.26
N PRO A 90 -3.39 2.61 -10.00
CA PRO A 90 -2.49 2.38 -8.89
C PRO A 90 -2.39 0.87 -8.61
N VAL A 91 -1.19 0.33 -8.51
CA VAL A 91 -0.94 -1.10 -8.28
C VAL A 91 -0.13 -1.34 -7.02
N PHE A 92 -0.41 -2.44 -6.33
CA PHE A 92 0.46 -2.88 -5.23
C PHE A 92 1.83 -3.24 -5.80
N PHE A 93 2.88 -2.88 -5.08
CA PHE A 93 4.23 -3.24 -5.45
C PHE A 93 4.39 -4.76 -5.65
N ASP A 94 4.83 -5.13 -6.86
CA ASP A 94 5.34 -6.45 -7.18
C ASP A 94 6.78 -6.28 -7.71
N PRO A 95 7.77 -7.05 -7.23
CA PRO A 95 9.15 -6.90 -7.69
C PRO A 95 9.33 -6.99 -9.21
N ALA A 96 8.44 -7.70 -9.91
CA ALA A 96 8.46 -7.82 -11.36
C ALA A 96 8.21 -6.47 -12.07
N LEU A 97 7.58 -5.51 -11.40
CA LEU A 97 7.42 -4.15 -11.92
C LEU A 97 8.78 -3.48 -12.17
N ILE A 98 9.81 -3.74 -11.35
CA ILE A 98 11.14 -3.14 -11.54
C ILE A 98 11.80 -3.57 -12.84
N THR A 99 11.45 -4.76 -13.34
CA THR A 99 12.00 -5.32 -14.57
C THR A 99 11.14 -5.06 -15.80
N MET A 100 9.98 -4.41 -15.64
CA MET A 100 9.04 -4.15 -16.72
C MET A 100 9.56 -3.03 -17.64
N PRO A 101 9.90 -3.30 -18.92
CA PRO A 101 10.29 -2.26 -19.85
C PRO A 101 9.14 -1.29 -20.12
N THR A 102 9.44 -0.04 -20.42
CA THR A 102 8.42 0.98 -20.70
C THR A 102 8.72 1.67 -22.03
N PRO A 103 7.85 1.58 -23.06
CA PRO A 103 6.53 0.93 -23.09
C PRO A 103 6.57 -0.61 -23.17
N THR A 104 5.45 -1.26 -22.82
CA THR A 104 5.24 -2.71 -22.96
C THR A 104 3.77 -3.02 -23.23
N THR A 105 3.46 -4.14 -23.89
CA THR A 105 2.09 -4.62 -24.07
C THR A 105 1.63 -5.45 -22.87
N ALA A 106 0.45 -5.12 -22.33
CA ALA A 106 -0.21 -5.89 -21.27
C ALA A 106 -1.70 -6.08 -21.58
N THR A 107 -2.33 -7.04 -20.90
CA THR A 107 -3.78 -7.26 -20.97
C THR A 107 -4.45 -6.54 -19.80
N VAL A 108 -5.34 -5.61 -20.09
CA VAL A 108 -6.11 -4.86 -19.11
C VAL A 108 -7.51 -5.46 -19.02
N HIS A 109 -7.93 -5.81 -17.82
CA HIS A 109 -9.27 -6.24 -17.51
C HIS A 109 -9.98 -5.15 -16.70
N GLU A 110 -11.06 -4.63 -17.24
CA GLU A 110 -11.90 -3.70 -16.49
C GLU A 110 -12.69 -4.45 -15.42
N ALA A 111 -12.61 -3.97 -14.18
CA ALA A 111 -13.32 -4.55 -13.04
C ALA A 111 -13.98 -3.41 -12.22
N GLY A 112 -14.96 -2.75 -12.85
CA GLY A 112 -15.65 -1.60 -12.26
C GLY A 112 -14.66 -0.48 -11.95
N ALA A 113 -14.55 -0.10 -10.67
CA ALA A 113 -13.69 1.02 -10.25
C ALA A 113 -12.20 0.67 -10.18
N ARG A 114 -11.79 -0.61 -10.25
CA ARG A 114 -10.39 -1.05 -10.09
C ARG A 114 -9.97 -1.96 -11.24
N SER A 115 -9.35 -1.42 -12.27
CA SER A 115 -8.87 -2.21 -13.40
C SER A 115 -7.69 -3.10 -12.97
N VAL A 116 -7.59 -4.27 -13.58
CA VAL A 116 -6.55 -5.27 -13.33
C VAL A 116 -5.66 -5.35 -14.55
N VAL A 117 -4.35 -5.32 -14.36
CA VAL A 117 -3.37 -5.46 -15.45
C VAL A 117 -2.70 -6.81 -15.34
N VAL A 118 -2.64 -7.54 -16.46
CA VAL A 118 -1.92 -8.82 -16.58
C VAL A 118 -0.77 -8.62 -17.55
N TRP A 119 0.45 -8.77 -17.04
CA TRP A 119 1.68 -8.65 -17.82
C TRP A 119 2.54 -9.90 -17.58
N ASP A 120 3.03 -10.52 -18.66
CA ASP A 120 3.84 -11.74 -18.59
C ASP A 120 3.19 -12.86 -17.74
N GLY A 121 1.88 -13.07 -17.92
CA GLY A 121 1.09 -14.01 -17.12
C GLY A 121 0.90 -13.63 -15.65
N ARG A 122 1.48 -12.51 -15.18
CA ARG A 122 1.40 -12.02 -13.81
C ARG A 122 0.29 -10.99 -13.67
N ARG A 123 -0.58 -11.22 -12.70
CA ARG A 123 -1.64 -10.29 -12.35
C ARG A 123 -1.12 -9.20 -11.40
N LEU A 124 -1.07 -7.97 -11.89
CA LEU A 124 -0.78 -6.77 -11.09
C LEU A 124 -2.06 -6.35 -10.37
N LEU A 125 -2.02 -6.42 -9.04
CA LEU A 125 -3.20 -6.22 -8.20
C LEU A 125 -3.42 -4.72 -7.94
N PRO A 126 -4.62 -4.18 -8.18
CA PRO A 126 -4.87 -2.75 -8.02
C PRO A 126 -4.87 -2.34 -6.55
N ALA A 127 -4.06 -1.33 -6.22
CA ALA A 127 -4.01 -0.72 -4.88
C ALA A 127 -5.16 0.28 -4.64
N GLY A 128 -5.84 0.71 -5.70
CA GLY A 128 -6.89 1.72 -5.61
C GLY A 128 -7.73 1.81 -6.88
N ARG A 129 -8.51 2.89 -6.98
CA ARG A 129 -9.39 3.15 -8.12
C ARG A 129 -8.59 3.61 -9.34
N THR A 130 -8.99 3.17 -10.53
CA THR A 130 -8.52 3.71 -11.81
C THR A 130 -8.88 5.19 -11.90
N ARG A 131 -7.98 6.02 -12.44
CA ARG A 131 -8.14 7.47 -12.57
C ARG A 131 -7.87 7.92 -14.00
N ARG A 132 -8.47 9.04 -14.39
CA ARG A 132 -8.19 9.75 -15.65
C ARG A 132 -7.26 10.95 -15.46
N SER A 133 -6.94 11.27 -14.22
CA SER A 133 -6.01 12.35 -13.88
C SER A 133 -4.66 11.80 -13.47
N GLU A 134 -3.62 12.49 -13.92
CA GLU A 134 -2.24 12.21 -13.56
C GLU A 134 -2.04 12.28 -12.04
N PRO A 135 -1.34 11.32 -11.43
CA PRO A 135 -1.06 11.34 -10.01
C PRO A 135 -0.10 12.49 -9.65
N VAL A 136 -0.43 13.22 -8.58
CA VAL A 136 0.37 14.35 -8.11
C VAL A 136 1.79 13.95 -7.68
N GLY A 137 2.76 14.83 -7.88
CA GLY A 137 4.15 14.64 -7.44
C GLY A 137 5.10 14.30 -8.58
N ARG A 138 6.28 13.77 -8.25
CA ARG A 138 7.30 13.42 -9.24
C ARG A 138 6.99 12.04 -9.81
N LEU A 139 6.88 11.95 -11.12
CA LEU A 139 6.73 10.69 -11.85
C LEU A 139 8.08 10.23 -12.38
N ILE A 140 8.35 8.93 -12.23
CA ILE A 140 9.62 8.32 -12.61
C ILE A 140 9.29 7.05 -13.40
N ASP A 141 9.62 7.08 -14.68
CA ASP A 141 9.38 5.95 -15.57
C ASP A 141 10.47 4.89 -15.45
N ASN A 142 10.11 3.68 -15.85
CA ASN A 142 11.07 2.62 -16.05
C ASN A 142 11.90 2.83 -17.33
N PRO A 143 13.09 2.22 -17.41
CA PRO A 143 13.88 2.26 -18.62
C PRO A 143 13.16 1.59 -19.79
N SER A 144 13.40 2.11 -20.99
CA SER A 144 12.82 1.60 -22.24
C SER A 144 13.45 0.30 -22.73
N ARG A 145 14.65 -0.02 -22.23
CA ARG A 145 15.32 -1.30 -22.45
C ARG A 145 15.32 -2.11 -21.17
N PRO A 146 15.28 -3.46 -21.26
CA PRO A 146 15.50 -4.32 -20.12
C PRO A 146 16.79 -3.93 -19.40
N ASP A 147 16.67 -3.63 -18.11
CA ASP A 147 17.80 -3.23 -17.30
C ASP A 147 18.55 -4.48 -16.80
N PRO A 148 19.86 -4.62 -17.11
CA PRO A 148 20.64 -5.78 -16.67
C PRO A 148 20.69 -5.91 -15.14
N ASP A 149 20.64 -4.80 -14.40
CA ASP A 149 20.62 -4.77 -12.93
C ASP A 149 19.20 -4.83 -12.35
N GLY A 150 18.17 -4.83 -13.20
CA GLY A 150 16.76 -4.91 -12.82
C GLY A 150 16.45 -6.05 -11.83
N PRO A 151 16.88 -7.30 -12.10
CA PRO A 151 16.68 -8.42 -11.18
C PRO A 151 17.37 -8.25 -9.81
N VAL A 152 18.52 -7.58 -9.76
CA VAL A 152 19.22 -7.29 -8.49
C VAL A 152 18.42 -6.26 -7.69
N ARG A 153 18.00 -5.16 -8.30
CA ARG A 153 17.18 -4.14 -7.65
C ARG A 153 15.83 -4.68 -7.22
N ALA A 154 15.21 -5.54 -8.02
CA ALA A 154 13.97 -6.24 -7.67
C ALA A 154 14.11 -7.06 -6.38
N ARG A 155 15.21 -7.80 -6.23
CA ARG A 155 15.51 -8.57 -5.00
C ARG A 155 15.73 -7.67 -3.79
N ILE A 156 16.43 -6.54 -3.96
CA ILE A 156 16.65 -5.57 -2.87
C ILE A 156 15.33 -4.93 -2.43
N ALA A 157 14.51 -4.50 -3.38
CA ALA A 157 13.21 -3.88 -3.11
C ALA A 157 12.19 -4.86 -2.52
N ALA A 158 12.28 -6.15 -2.83
CA ALA A 158 11.45 -7.19 -2.25
C ALA A 158 11.71 -7.46 -0.76
N ARG A 159 12.81 -6.94 -0.18
CA ARG A 159 13.16 -7.19 1.22
C ARG A 159 12.13 -6.56 2.16
N PRO A 160 11.52 -7.35 3.08
CA PRO A 160 10.45 -6.85 3.96
C PRO A 160 10.94 -5.70 4.85
N MET A 161 12.18 -5.79 5.35
CA MET A 161 12.77 -4.74 6.19
C MET A 161 12.86 -3.39 5.47
N ARG A 162 13.22 -3.39 4.18
CA ARG A 162 13.29 -2.14 3.40
C ARG A 162 11.92 -1.47 3.29
N ARG A 163 10.88 -2.28 3.10
CA ARG A 163 9.51 -1.79 3.01
C ARG A 163 9.00 -1.24 4.34
N ILE A 164 9.28 -1.94 5.44
CA ILE A 164 8.94 -1.47 6.80
C ILE A 164 9.63 -0.14 7.10
N VAL A 165 10.93 -0.01 6.82
CA VAL A 165 11.69 1.24 7.08
C VAL A 165 11.09 2.43 6.33
N LEU A 166 10.67 2.24 5.08
CA LEU A 166 10.03 3.31 4.30
C LEU A 166 8.64 3.67 4.83
N ASP A 167 7.83 2.67 5.20
CA ASP A 167 6.49 2.89 5.73
C ASP A 167 6.51 3.46 7.17
N ALA A 168 7.56 3.16 7.94
CA ALA A 168 7.76 3.65 9.31
C ALA A 168 8.05 5.14 9.41
N GLN A 169 8.31 5.84 8.29
CA GLN A 169 8.48 7.29 8.31
C GLN A 169 7.27 8.01 8.90
N PHE A 170 6.05 7.48 8.69
CA PHE A 170 4.84 8.04 9.28
C PHE A 170 4.73 7.83 10.80
N ALA A 171 5.45 6.84 11.35
CA ALA A 171 5.43 6.55 12.78
C ALA A 171 6.10 7.64 13.63
N VAL A 172 6.82 8.60 13.01
CA VAL A 172 7.37 9.77 13.72
C VAL A 172 6.30 10.61 14.41
N ALA A 173 5.06 10.59 13.91
CA ALA A 173 3.93 11.28 14.51
C ALA A 173 3.31 10.53 15.70
N ALA A 174 3.65 9.25 15.90
CA ALA A 174 2.99 8.39 16.88
C ALA A 174 3.17 8.85 18.34
N PRO A 175 4.36 9.33 18.79
CA PRO A 175 4.51 9.83 20.16
C PRO A 175 3.64 11.07 20.44
N PHE A 176 3.43 11.92 19.42
CA PHE A 176 2.56 13.09 19.55
C PHE A 176 1.09 12.66 19.69
N ALA A 177 0.65 11.65 18.93
CA ALA A 177 -0.68 11.06 19.09
C ALA A 177 -0.86 10.42 20.48
N GLY A 178 0.17 9.72 20.99
CA GLY A 178 0.15 9.15 22.33
C GLY A 178 0.10 10.21 23.44
N ALA A 179 0.87 11.29 23.30
CA ALA A 179 0.84 12.41 24.22
C ALA A 179 -0.53 13.13 24.21
N LEU A 180 -1.11 13.34 23.03
CA LEU A 180 -2.44 13.92 22.88
C LEU A 180 -3.51 13.03 23.53
N TRP A 181 -3.42 11.72 23.35
CA TRP A 181 -4.34 10.78 24.00
C TRP A 181 -4.30 10.93 25.53
N VAL A 182 -3.12 10.88 26.12
CA VAL A 182 -2.97 11.04 27.57
C VAL A 182 -3.43 12.41 28.05
N TYR A 183 -3.21 13.45 27.26
CA TYR A 183 -3.71 14.79 27.57
C TYR A 183 -5.25 14.87 27.61
N VAL A 184 -5.94 14.21 26.67
CA VAL A 184 -7.41 14.30 26.53
C VAL A 184 -8.15 13.28 27.38
N ALA A 185 -7.71 12.02 27.37
CA ALA A 185 -8.37 10.89 28.02
C ALA A 185 -7.75 10.53 29.38
N GLY A 186 -6.66 11.20 29.75
CA GLY A 186 -5.88 10.84 30.94
C GLY A 186 -5.06 9.56 30.74
N GLY A 187 -4.47 9.08 31.84
CA GLY A 187 -3.62 7.90 31.86
C GLY A 187 -2.16 8.19 32.18
N GLY A 188 -1.45 7.15 32.59
CA GLY A 188 -0.02 7.23 32.92
C GLY A 188 0.89 6.79 31.79
N LEU A 189 2.13 6.49 32.13
CA LEU A 189 3.13 5.95 31.21
C LEU A 189 2.65 4.73 30.39
N PRO A 190 1.89 3.76 30.95
CA PRO A 190 1.38 2.63 30.17
C PRO A 190 0.44 3.05 29.02
N ALA A 191 -0.46 4.01 29.27
CA ALA A 191 -1.38 4.53 28.26
C ALA A 191 -0.64 5.27 27.14
N PHE A 192 0.37 6.07 27.50
CA PHE A 192 1.25 6.73 26.53
C PHE A 192 1.97 5.73 25.62
N VAL A 193 2.59 4.70 26.20
CA VAL A 193 3.32 3.66 25.45
C VAL A 193 2.35 2.88 24.55
N GLY A 194 1.19 2.48 25.07
CA GLY A 194 0.16 1.78 24.31
C GLY A 194 -0.33 2.60 23.12
N ALA A 195 -0.76 3.84 23.35
CA ALA A 195 -1.24 4.73 22.31
C ALA A 195 -0.16 5.03 21.25
N THR A 196 1.10 5.21 21.67
CA THR A 196 2.22 5.41 20.75
C THR A 196 2.47 4.18 19.89
N CYS A 197 2.52 2.98 20.47
CA CYS A 197 2.73 1.74 19.72
C CYS A 197 1.60 1.46 18.73
N VAL A 198 0.34 1.67 19.15
CA VAL A 198 -0.84 1.52 18.28
C VAL A 198 -0.80 2.54 17.15
N ALA A 199 -0.53 3.82 17.43
CA ALA A 199 -0.42 4.84 16.39
C ALA A 199 0.71 4.55 15.40
N ALA A 200 1.87 4.08 15.88
CA ALA A 200 3.01 3.72 15.04
C ALA A 200 2.68 2.57 14.09
N VAL A 201 2.10 1.48 14.59
CA VAL A 201 1.77 0.32 13.74
C VAL A 201 0.64 0.64 12.76
N VAL A 202 -0.33 1.47 13.16
CA VAL A 202 -1.40 1.96 12.28
C VAL A 202 -0.83 2.83 11.16
N ALA A 203 0.17 3.67 11.44
CA ALA A 203 0.82 4.50 10.43
C ALA A 203 1.54 3.65 9.36
N VAL A 204 2.27 2.61 9.79
CA VAL A 204 2.93 1.65 8.89
C VAL A 204 1.89 0.88 8.07
N TRP A 205 0.84 0.37 8.74
CA TRP A 205 -0.27 -0.33 8.08
C TRP A 205 -0.97 0.53 7.04
N PHE A 206 -1.18 1.81 7.33
CA PHE A 206 -1.84 2.73 6.42
C PHE A 206 -1.02 2.99 5.14
N ALA A 207 0.30 3.10 5.26
CA ALA A 207 1.18 3.19 4.10
C ALA A 207 1.15 1.89 3.26
N ALA A 208 1.18 0.74 3.94
CA ALA A 208 1.11 -0.58 3.31
C ALA A 208 -0.20 -0.78 2.51
N VAL A 209 -1.35 -0.51 3.12
CA VAL A 209 -2.67 -0.73 2.52
C VAL A 209 -2.97 0.21 1.35
N ARG A 210 -2.29 1.36 1.32
CA ARG A 210 -2.32 2.31 0.21
C ARG A 210 -1.42 1.95 -0.97
N GLY A 211 -0.67 0.85 -0.87
CA GLY A 211 0.17 0.33 -1.95
C GLY A 211 1.56 0.97 -2.02
N SER A 212 2.24 1.12 -0.87
CA SER A 212 3.62 1.61 -0.83
C SER A 212 4.55 0.83 -1.77
N ASP A 213 5.39 1.57 -2.50
CA ASP A 213 6.41 1.05 -3.41
C ASP A 213 7.81 1.31 -2.82
N PRO A 214 8.53 0.25 -2.39
CA PRO A 214 9.84 0.40 -1.81
C PRO A 214 10.97 0.61 -2.82
N SER A 215 10.73 0.41 -4.13
CA SER A 215 11.78 0.43 -5.15
C SER A 215 12.57 1.72 -5.15
#